data_AF-A0A5P8WC97-F1
#
_entry.id   AF-A0A5P8WC97-F1
#
_cell.length_a   1.000
_cell.length_b   1.000
_cell.length_c   1.000
_cell.angle_alpha   90.00
_cell.angle_beta   90.00
_cell.angle_gamma   90.00
#
_symmetry.space_group_name_H-M   'P 1'
#
loop_
_entity.id
_entity.type
_entity.pdbx_description
1 polymer ?
#
loop_
_entity_poly.entity_id
_entity_poly.type
_entity_poly.pdbx_seq_one_letter_code
_entity_poly.pdbx_strand_id
1 'polypeptide(L)'
;MTQEEQSDRLHLERKVERAFFEAGKALAELRDHRLYRSTHGTFEEYCRDRFGHSRRQSYLLMDAAVVFDNLVEICDQIVIYTTMPTTFNG
;
A
#
# COMPACT_ATOMS: atom_id res chain seq x y z
N MET A 1 -9.37 -4.12 -27.07
CA MET A 1 -9.74 -3.69 -25.71
C MET A 1 -10.71 -2.53 -25.80
N THR A 2 -11.89 -2.67 -25.22
CA THR A 2 -12.87 -1.60 -25.11
C THR A 2 -12.37 -0.50 -24.16
N GLN A 3 -12.96 0.68 -24.21
CA GLN A 3 -12.62 1.77 -23.28
C GLN A 3 -12.93 1.40 -21.82
N GLU A 4 -13.97 0.60 -21.60
CA GLU A 4 -14.35 0.04 -20.30
C GLU A 4 -13.27 -0.89 -19.75
N GLU A 5 -12.80 -1.84 -20.55
CA GLU A 5 -11.71 -2.76 -20.16
C GLU A 5 -10.41 -2.01 -19.81
N GLN A 6 -10.12 -0.90 -20.49
CA GLN A 6 -8.94 -0.07 -20.19
C GLN A 6 -9.08 0.68 -18.87
N SER A 7 -10.27 1.22 -18.59
CA SER A 7 -10.57 1.89 -17.32
C SER A 7 -10.50 0.92 -16.14
N ASP A 8 -11.10 -0.27 -16.29
CA ASP A 8 -11.10 -1.30 -15.25
C ASP A 8 -9.68 -1.79 -14.96
N ARG A 9 -8.88 -2.01 -16.00
CA ARG A 9 -7.46 -2.37 -15.83
C ARG A 9 -6.72 -1.32 -15.01
N LEU A 10 -6.83 -0.04 -15.37
CA LEU A 10 -6.15 1.05 -14.67
C LEU A 10 -6.61 1.15 -13.20
N HIS A 11 -7.90 0.97 -12.95
CA HIS A 11 -8.43 0.97 -11.58
C HIS A 11 -7.82 -0.16 -10.73
N LEU A 12 -7.77 -1.37 -11.30
CA LEU A 12 -7.20 -2.53 -10.62
C LEU A 12 -5.69 -2.40 -10.39
N GLU A 13 -4.94 -1.90 -11.37
CA GLU A 13 -3.50 -1.62 -11.25
C GLU A 13 -3.23 -0.65 -10.08
N ARG A 14 -3.94 0.47 -10.02
CA ARG A 14 -3.82 1.45 -8.91
C ARG A 14 -4.17 0.86 -7.55
N LYS A 15 -5.16 -0.03 -7.50
CA LYS A 15 -5.54 -0.72 -6.26
C LYS A 15 -4.43 -1.66 -5.79
N VAL A 16 -3.81 -2.40 -6.72
CA VAL A 16 -2.67 -3.28 -6.42
C VAL A 16 -1.47 -2.46 -5.94
N GLU A 17 -1.17 -1.33 -6.59
CA GLU A 17 -0.10 -0.42 -6.19
C GLU A 17 -0.30 0.17 -4.79
N ARG A 18 -1.53 0.38 -4.34
CA ARG A 18 -1.80 0.94 -2.99
C ARG A 18 -1.94 -0.12 -1.91
N ALA A 19 -2.25 -1.36 -2.27
CA ALA A 19 -2.55 -2.42 -1.30
C ALA A 19 -1.39 -2.70 -0.34
N PHE A 20 -0.13 -2.68 -0.82
CA PHE A 20 1.03 -2.90 0.04
C PHE A 20 1.23 -1.76 1.05
N PHE A 21 0.98 -0.52 0.61
CA PHE A 21 1.12 0.68 1.43
C PHE A 21 0.09 0.68 2.56
N GLU A 22 -1.17 0.44 2.23
CA GLU A 22 -2.26 0.32 3.21
C GLU A 22 -1.99 -0.83 4.21
N ALA A 23 -1.53 -1.98 3.71
CA ALA A 23 -1.15 -3.11 4.56
C ALA A 23 0.00 -2.76 5.51
N GLY A 24 1.05 -2.09 5.02
CA GLY A 24 2.19 -1.68 5.82
C GLY A 24 1.81 -0.70 6.94
N LYS A 25 0.97 0.30 6.65
CA LYS A 25 0.46 1.24 7.66
C LYS A 25 -0.38 0.53 8.73
N ALA A 26 -1.29 -0.34 8.32
CA ALA A 26 -2.11 -1.11 9.27
C ALA A 26 -1.25 -2.01 10.18
N LEU A 27 -0.23 -2.67 9.62
CA LEU A 27 0.72 -3.47 10.39
C LEU A 27 1.51 -2.63 11.40
N ALA A 28 1.91 -1.42 11.02
CA ALA A 28 2.57 -0.49 11.94
C ALA A 28 1.66 -0.10 13.11
N GLU A 29 0.42 0.29 12.86
CA GLU A 29 -0.54 0.63 13.91
C GLU A 29 -0.82 -0.56 14.84
N LEU A 30 -1.01 -1.76 14.29
CA LEU A 30 -1.18 -3.00 15.07
C LEU A 30 -0.02 -3.25 16.02
N ARG A 31 1.22 -3.04 15.55
CA ARG A 31 2.43 -3.20 16.34
C ARG A 31 2.56 -2.12 17.41
N ASP A 32 2.44 -0.86 17.01
CA ASP A 32 2.75 0.30 17.84
C ASP A 32 1.72 0.44 18.97
N HIS A 33 0.44 0.16 18.70
CA HIS A 33 -0.62 0.11 19.72
C HIS A 33 -0.71 -1.25 20.44
N ARG A 34 0.17 -2.20 20.09
CA ARG A 34 0.23 -3.56 20.65
C ARG A 34 -1.11 -4.29 20.64
N LEU A 35 -1.88 -4.13 19.55
CA LEU A 35 -3.22 -4.68 19.41
C LEU A 35 -3.24 -6.22 19.24
N TYR A 36 -2.08 -6.83 19.05
CA TYR A 36 -1.90 -8.28 19.00
C TYR A 36 -1.91 -8.96 20.38
N ARG A 37 -1.67 -8.21 21.47
CA ARG A 37 -1.37 -8.76 22.81
C ARG A 37 -2.50 -9.54 23.48
N SER A 38 -3.74 -9.36 23.03
CA SER A 38 -4.89 -10.12 23.55
C SER A 38 -4.91 -11.57 23.08
N THR A 39 -4.16 -11.89 22.01
CA THR A 39 -4.20 -13.21 21.35
C THR A 39 -2.83 -13.84 21.16
N HIS A 40 -1.76 -13.05 21.02
CA HIS A 40 -0.40 -13.55 20.75
C HIS A 40 0.62 -12.86 21.65
N GLY A 41 1.70 -13.58 21.99
CA GLY A 41 2.78 -13.04 22.83
C GLY A 41 3.69 -12.07 22.08
N THR A 42 3.83 -12.26 20.78
CA THR A 42 4.65 -11.42 19.89
C THR A 42 3.87 -10.94 18.67
N PHE A 43 4.33 -9.83 18.09
CA PHE A 43 3.75 -9.31 16.85
C PHE A 43 3.98 -10.28 15.68
N GLU A 44 5.14 -10.93 15.65
CA GLU A 44 5.52 -11.90 14.63
C GLU A 44 4.61 -13.13 14.60
N GLU A 45 4.27 -13.67 15.77
CA GLU A 45 3.29 -14.77 15.89
C GLU A 45 1.93 -14.34 15.34
N TYR A 46 1.46 -13.15 15.72
CA TYR A 46 0.20 -12.60 15.21
C TYR A 46 0.20 -12.47 13.68
N CYS A 47 1.26 -11.92 13.10
CA CYS A 47 1.36 -11.75 11.65
C CYS A 47 1.42 -13.08 10.90
N ARG A 48 2.12 -14.07 11.46
CA ARG A 48 2.18 -15.42 10.89
C ARG A 48 0.81 -16.09 10.93
N ASP A 49 0.13 -16.06 12.07
CA ASP A 49 -1.08 -16.83 12.28
C ASP A 49 -2.30 -16.17 11.61
N ARG A 50 -2.34 -14.82 11.51
CA ARG A 50 -3.46 -14.08 10.89
C ARG A 50 -3.31 -13.86 9.40
N PHE A 51 -2.09 -13.63 8.91
CA PHE A 51 -1.84 -13.22 7.52
C PHE A 51 -0.93 -14.19 6.76
N GLY A 52 -0.38 -15.22 7.41
CA GLY A 52 0.60 -16.12 6.78
C GLY A 52 1.93 -15.42 6.48
N HIS A 53 2.16 -14.23 7.03
CA HIS A 53 3.36 -13.45 6.74
C HIS A 53 4.55 -13.96 7.53
N SER A 54 5.71 -14.04 6.88
CA SER A 54 6.96 -14.14 7.63
C SER A 54 7.22 -12.84 8.41
N ARG A 55 8.04 -12.93 9.46
CA ARG A 55 8.58 -11.75 10.16
C ARG A 55 9.11 -10.73 9.16
N ARG A 56 10.04 -11.15 8.29
CA ARG A 56 10.69 -10.31 7.29
C ARG A 56 9.68 -9.60 6.38
N GLN A 57 8.66 -10.32 5.90
CA GLN A 57 7.64 -9.74 5.03
C GLN A 57 6.83 -8.64 5.73
N SER A 58 6.46 -8.86 6.99
CA SER A 58 5.68 -7.88 7.77
C SER A 58 6.47 -6.58 7.95
N TYR A 59 7.74 -6.68 8.36
CA TYR A 59 8.60 -5.51 8.51
C TYR A 59 8.89 -4.83 7.17
N LEU A 60 9.09 -5.59 6.08
CA LEU A 60 9.30 -5.03 4.75
C LEU A 60 8.11 -4.19 4.27
N LEU A 61 6.88 -4.66 4.50
CA LEU A 61 5.66 -3.91 4.16
C LEU A 61 5.58 -2.60 4.95
N MET A 62 5.91 -2.64 6.24
CA MET A 62 5.93 -1.45 7.10
C MET A 62 6.99 -0.44 6.65
N ASP A 63 8.21 -0.90 6.38
CA ASP A 63 9.31 -0.03 5.91
C ASP A 63 8.99 0.57 4.53
N ALA A 64 8.43 -0.24 3.62
CA ALA A 64 7.98 0.23 2.31
C ALA A 64 6.89 1.30 2.43
N ALA A 65 5.98 1.15 3.40
CA ALA A 65 4.94 2.15 3.63
C ALA A 65 5.53 3.48 4.10
N VAL A 66 6.52 3.47 4.98
CA VAL A 66 7.23 4.69 5.43
C VAL A 66 7.92 5.39 4.25
N VAL A 67 8.63 4.63 3.41
CA VAL A 67 9.29 5.20 2.22
C VAL A 67 8.26 5.79 1.26
N PHE A 68 7.15 5.09 1.02
CA PHE A 68 6.10 5.57 0.15
C PHE A 68 5.41 6.84 0.69
N ASP A 69 5.12 6.90 1.99
CA ASP A 69 4.54 8.09 2.64
C ASP A 69 5.46 9.31 2.46
N ASN A 70 6.77 9.12 2.71
CA ASN A 70 7.78 10.16 2.49
C ASN A 70 7.84 10.60 1.02
N LEU A 71 7.78 9.65 0.09
CA LEU A 71 7.78 9.96 -1.34
C LEU A 71 6.53 10.71 -1.75
N VAL A 72 5.34 10.34 -1.26
CA VAL A 72 4.09 11.06 -1.53
C VAL A 72 4.14 12.48 -0.97
N GLU A 73 4.65 12.66 0.26
CA GLU A 73 4.80 13.99 0.89
C GLU A 73 5.75 14.89 0.08
N ILE A 74 6.86 14.33 -0.42
CA ILE A 74 7.81 15.05 -1.28
C ILE A 74 7.26 15.25 -2.70
N CYS A 75 6.50 14.28 -3.21
CA CYS A 75 6.05 14.18 -4.59
C CYS A 75 4.57 14.52 -4.79
N ASP A 76 3.98 15.35 -3.93
CA ASP A 76 2.70 16.03 -4.21
C ASP A 76 2.78 16.89 -5.51
N GLN A 77 3.97 16.95 -6.14
CA GLN A 77 4.28 17.49 -7.46
C GLN A 77 4.41 16.46 -8.61
N ILE A 78 4.23 15.14 -8.44
CA ILE A 78 4.56 14.16 -9.52
C ILE A 78 3.35 13.38 -10.05
N VAL A 79 2.22 13.28 -9.34
CA VAL A 79 1.10 12.40 -9.79
C VAL A 79 -0.17 13.15 -10.23
N ILE A 80 -0.20 14.50 -10.17
CA ILE A 80 -1.29 15.27 -10.80
C ILE A 80 -1.02 15.58 -12.29
N TYR A 81 0.23 15.45 -12.76
CA TYR A 81 0.61 15.85 -14.13
C TYR A 81 0.49 14.74 -15.19
N THR A 82 0.26 13.48 -14.83
CA THR A 82 0.17 12.39 -15.81
C THR A 82 -1.27 12.03 -16.21
N THR A 83 -2.27 12.72 -15.65
CA THR A 83 -3.70 12.49 -15.96
C THR A 83 -4.31 13.43 -16.99
N MET A 84 -3.54 14.27 -17.69
CA MET A 84 -4.08 14.97 -18.86
C MET A 84 -3.93 14.08 -20.10
N PRO A 85 -5.01 13.49 -20.64
CA PRO A 85 -4.99 13.08 -22.04
C PRO A 85 -4.76 14.36 -22.84
N THR A 86 -3.58 14.50 -23.44
CA THR A 86 -3.28 15.52 -24.43
C THR A 86 -4.18 15.28 -25.64
N THR A 87 -5.42 15.75 -25.57
CA THR A 87 -6.18 16.10 -26.77
C THR A 87 -5.61 17.43 -27.25
N PHE A 88 -4.43 17.37 -27.88
CA PHE A 88 -4.00 18.43 -28.78
C PHE A 88 -4.81 18.25 -30.07
N ASN A 89 -6.01 18.83 -30.08
CA ASN A 89 -6.75 19.14 -31.29
C ASN A 89 -6.65 20.65 -31.48
N GLY A 90 -5.93 21.07 -32.52
CA GLY A 90 -5.70 22.47 -32.90
C GLY A 90 -4.47 22.61 -33.74
#